data_AF-A0A1N6I0G7-F1
#
_entry.id   AF-A0A1N6I0G7-F1
#
_cell.length_a   1.000
_cell.length_b   1.000
_cell.length_c   1.000
_cell.angle_alpha   90.00
_cell.angle_beta   90.00
_cell.angle_gamma   90.00
#
_symmetry.space_group_name_H-M   'P 1'
#
loop_
_entity.id
_entity.type
_entity.pdbx_description
1 polymer ?
#
loop_
_entity_poly.entity_id
_entity_poly.type
_entity_poly.pdbx_seq_one_letter_code
_entity_poly.pdbx_strand_id
1 'polypeptide(L)'
;MKKIIILALLIFLYSCKQQSNNEIFVSDKIYNTLIEDINKLNENNKKLNVFYVFSRQDTLIILATEKENEVFPIDRISKLGAFKYKDYKIIIAESYNPKYDIIKKKNALNNNFIKETKNNGSFDEDIQFGYIYKMISSNNIELIKKGELKEFFIK
;
A
#
# COMPACT_ATOMS: atom_id res chain seq x y z
N MET A 1 -37.04 30.88 -17.43
CA MET A 1 -35.55 30.84 -17.40
C MET A 1 -34.96 30.59 -16.01
N LYS A 2 -35.71 30.06 -15.02
CA LYS A 2 -35.17 29.75 -13.67
C LYS A 2 -34.80 28.27 -13.45
N LYS A 3 -35.27 27.36 -14.33
CA LYS A 3 -35.04 25.91 -14.20
C LYS A 3 -33.71 25.41 -14.81
N ILE A 4 -33.08 26.19 -15.70
CA ILE A 4 -31.83 25.81 -16.36
C ILE A 4 -30.61 26.03 -15.44
N ILE A 5 -30.70 26.98 -14.51
CA ILE A 5 -29.61 27.34 -13.58
C ILE A 5 -29.33 26.19 -12.58
N ILE A 6 -30.36 25.43 -12.20
CA ILE A 6 -30.23 24.33 -11.23
C ILE A 6 -29.44 23.15 -11.83
N LEU A 7 -29.58 22.91 -13.14
CA LEU A 7 -28.90 21.79 -13.80
C LEU A 7 -27.40 22.06 -14.01
N ALA A 8 -27.01 23.33 -14.25
CA ALA A 8 -25.61 23.72 -14.35
C ALA A 8 -24.87 23.64 -13.00
N LEU A 9 -25.58 23.89 -11.89
CA LEU A 9 -25.01 23.81 -10.54
C LEU A 9 -24.73 22.36 -10.09
N LEU A 10 -25.54 21.40 -10.56
CA LEU A 10 -25.35 19.96 -10.28
C LEU A 10 -24.15 19.37 -11.03
N ILE A 11 -23.80 19.90 -12.21
CA ILE A 11 -22.66 19.42 -13.01
C ILE A 11 -21.33 19.87 -12.38
N PHE A 12 -21.29 21.02 -11.71
CA PHE A 12 -20.11 21.48 -10.98
C PHE A 12 -19.81 20.66 -9.72
N LEU A 13 -20.83 20.07 -9.08
CA LEU A 13 -20.64 19.24 -7.89
C LEU A 13 -20.11 17.83 -8.20
N TYR A 14 -20.26 17.34 -9.43
CA TYR A 14 -19.69 16.05 -9.86
C TYR A 14 -18.23 16.13 -10.31
N SER A 15 -17.68 17.35 -10.50
CA SER A 15 -16.32 17.54 -11.01
C SER A 15 -15.26 17.73 -9.92
N CYS A 16 -15.64 17.72 -8.64
CA CYS A 16 -14.69 17.41 -7.57
C CYS A 16 -14.42 15.90 -7.54
N LYS A 17 -13.88 15.36 -8.65
CA LYS A 17 -13.05 14.16 -8.56
C LYS A 17 -11.87 14.58 -7.72
N GLN A 18 -11.92 14.24 -6.44
CA GLN A 18 -10.87 14.45 -5.47
C GLN A 18 -9.56 14.12 -6.16
N GLN A 19 -8.76 15.15 -6.42
CA GLN A 19 -7.51 15.02 -7.13
C GLN A 19 -6.73 13.98 -6.34
N SER A 20 -6.50 12.82 -6.97
CA SER A 20 -5.77 11.71 -6.39
C SER A 20 -4.48 12.30 -5.80
N ASN A 21 -4.36 12.32 -4.47
CA ASN A 21 -3.16 12.74 -3.73
C ASN A 21 -2.01 11.73 -3.91
N ASN A 22 -1.93 11.12 -5.09
CA ASN A 22 -0.92 10.17 -5.45
C ASN A 22 0.36 10.88 -5.93
N GLU A 23 0.95 11.66 -5.03
CA GLU A 23 2.26 12.26 -5.28
C GLU A 23 3.40 11.25 -5.08
N ILE A 24 3.10 10.14 -4.39
CA ILE A 24 4.05 9.12 -3.97
C ILE A 24 4.27 8.08 -5.06
N PHE A 25 3.22 7.54 -5.70
CA PHE A 25 3.34 6.40 -6.61
C PHE A 25 3.48 6.83 -8.07
N VAL A 26 4.09 5.96 -8.89
CA VAL A 26 4.27 6.19 -10.33
C VAL A 26 2.97 6.10 -11.13
N SER A 27 1.93 5.48 -10.56
CA SER A 27 0.63 5.35 -11.21
C SER A 27 -0.51 5.41 -10.20
N ASP A 28 -1.65 5.94 -10.66
CA ASP A 28 -2.90 5.88 -9.91
C ASP A 28 -3.41 4.45 -9.75
N LYS A 29 -3.04 3.54 -10.67
CA LYS A 29 -3.40 2.13 -10.54
C LYS A 29 -2.81 1.51 -9.28
N ILE A 30 -1.51 1.71 -9.02
CA ILE A 30 -0.84 1.18 -7.82
C ILE A 30 -1.46 1.79 -6.55
N TYR A 31 -1.64 3.11 -6.54
CA TYR A 31 -2.24 3.80 -5.40
C TYR A 31 -3.67 3.31 -5.11
N ASN A 32 -4.53 3.26 -6.13
CA ASN A 32 -5.91 2.83 -5.96
C ASN A 32 -6.00 1.38 -5.51
N THR A 33 -5.17 0.48 -6.06
CA THR A 33 -5.11 -0.92 -5.61
C THR A 33 -4.68 -1.02 -4.16
N LEU A 34 -3.65 -0.27 -3.73
CA LEU A 34 -3.25 -0.22 -2.34
C LEU A 34 -4.39 0.23 -1.41
N ILE A 35 -5.06 1.33 -1.75
CA ILE A 35 -6.15 1.87 -0.93
C ILE A 35 -7.33 0.91 -0.89
N GLU A 36 -7.67 0.27 -2.00
CA GLU A 36 -8.72 -0.74 -2.09
C GLU A 36 -8.42 -1.94 -1.19
N ASP A 37 -7.18 -2.44 -1.22
CA ASP A 37 -6.74 -3.57 -0.41
C ASP A 37 -6.75 -3.25 1.09
N ILE A 38 -6.28 -2.07 1.48
CA ILE A 38 -6.34 -1.62 2.89
C ILE A 38 -7.80 -1.59 3.36
N ASN A 39 -8.72 -1.03 2.57
CA ASN A 39 -10.13 -0.96 2.95
C ASN A 39 -10.74 -2.37 3.09
N LYS A 40 -10.44 -3.29 2.16
CA LYS A 40 -10.92 -4.69 2.22
C LYS A 40 -10.38 -5.44 3.43
N LEU A 41 -9.12 -5.24 3.80
CA LEU A 41 -8.50 -5.90 4.95
C LEU A 41 -9.10 -5.41 6.26
N ASN A 42 -9.36 -4.10 6.37
CA ASN A 42 -10.03 -3.54 7.53
C ASN A 42 -11.43 -4.11 7.76
N GLU A 43 -12.23 -4.28 6.70
CA GLU A 43 -13.58 -4.86 6.82
C GLU A 43 -13.57 -6.26 7.43
N ASN A 44 -12.49 -7.02 7.19
CA ASN A 44 -12.38 -8.42 7.60
C ASN A 44 -11.56 -8.62 8.88
N ASN A 45 -10.64 -7.71 9.24
CA ASN A 45 -9.76 -7.87 10.39
C ASN A 45 -9.28 -6.53 10.97
N LYS A 46 -9.94 -6.05 12.03
CA LYS A 46 -9.68 -4.75 12.68
C LYS A 46 -8.30 -4.62 13.35
N LYS A 47 -7.54 -5.71 13.50
CA LYS A 47 -6.24 -5.67 14.16
C LYS A 47 -5.11 -5.22 13.23
N LEU A 48 -5.29 -5.36 11.91
CA LEU A 48 -4.30 -5.00 10.92
C LEU A 48 -4.28 -3.47 10.71
N ASN A 49 -3.22 -2.81 11.17
CA ASN A 49 -3.12 -1.35 11.17
C ASN A 49 -1.86 -0.80 10.49
N VAL A 50 -0.88 -1.67 10.20
CA VAL A 50 0.35 -1.33 9.49
C VAL A 50 0.43 -2.12 8.19
N PHE A 51 0.73 -1.42 7.10
CA PHE A 51 0.85 -2.00 5.76
C PHE A 51 2.25 -1.74 5.20
N TYR A 52 2.89 -2.78 4.69
CA TYR A 52 4.18 -2.69 4.00
C TYR A 52 3.97 -2.87 2.50
N VAL A 53 4.52 -1.95 1.72
CA VAL A 53 4.38 -1.94 0.26
C VAL A 53 5.76 -1.90 -0.37
N PHE A 54 6.04 -2.88 -1.22
CA PHE A 54 7.30 -2.98 -1.95
C PHE A 54 7.12 -3.80 -3.22
N SER A 55 8.10 -3.70 -4.13
CA SER A 55 8.14 -4.56 -5.30
C SER A 55 9.36 -5.48 -5.27
N ARG A 56 9.18 -6.69 -5.83
CA ARG A 56 10.25 -7.65 -6.06
C ARG A 56 10.12 -8.20 -7.46
N GLN A 57 11.16 -8.07 -8.29
CA GLN A 57 11.08 -8.43 -9.71
C GLN A 57 9.84 -7.76 -10.34
N ASP A 58 8.95 -8.52 -10.95
CA ASP A 58 7.69 -8.05 -11.52
C ASP A 58 6.49 -8.29 -10.61
N THR A 59 6.69 -8.28 -9.28
CA THR A 59 5.61 -8.40 -8.31
C THR A 59 5.50 -7.17 -7.43
N LEU A 60 4.28 -6.71 -7.18
CA LEU A 60 3.93 -5.75 -6.14
C LEU A 60 3.37 -6.52 -4.95
N ILE A 61 3.88 -6.24 -3.77
CA ILE A 61 3.51 -6.93 -2.54
C ILE A 61 2.97 -5.90 -1.56
N ILE A 62 1.80 -6.19 -1.00
CA ILE A 62 1.15 -5.42 0.06
C ILE A 62 0.94 -6.37 1.24
N LEU A 63 1.72 -6.19 2.30
CA LEU A 63 1.63 -6.98 3.53
C LEU A 63 0.93 -6.17 4.61
N ALA A 64 0.11 -6.84 5.41
CA ALA A 64 -0.58 -6.26 6.54
C ALA A 64 -0.14 -6.93 7.85
N THR A 65 0.00 -6.13 8.90
CA THR A 65 0.43 -6.59 10.23
C THR A 65 -0.24 -5.75 11.31
N GLU A 66 -0.31 -6.27 12.54
CA GLU A 66 -0.90 -5.59 13.69
C GLU A 66 0.02 -4.52 14.27
N LYS A 67 1.35 -4.62 14.01
CA LYS A 67 2.35 -3.69 14.52
C LYS A 67 3.50 -3.49 13.54
N GLU A 68 4.16 -2.35 13.66
CA GLU A 68 5.42 -2.13 12.94
C GLU A 68 6.50 -3.08 13.48
N ASN A 69 7.26 -3.65 12.57
CA ASN A 69 8.38 -4.57 12.83
C ASN A 69 7.98 -5.87 13.56
N GLU A 70 6.80 -6.40 13.26
CA GLU A 70 6.34 -7.66 13.83
C GLU A 70 6.88 -8.84 13.01
N VAL A 71 7.00 -8.70 11.69
CA VAL A 71 7.34 -9.80 10.80
C VAL A 71 8.84 -9.82 10.45
N PHE A 72 9.53 -10.90 10.82
CA PHE A 72 10.98 -11.06 10.66
C PHE A 72 11.57 -10.78 9.26
N PRO A 73 11.00 -11.25 8.13
CA PRO A 73 11.49 -10.86 6.81
C PRO A 73 11.28 -9.37 6.53
N ILE A 74 10.23 -8.76 7.09
CA ILE A 74 9.89 -7.33 6.93
C ILE A 74 10.83 -6.44 7.75
N ASP A 75 11.24 -6.86 8.95
CA ASP A 75 12.22 -6.14 9.80
C ASP A 75 13.57 -5.91 9.11
N ARG A 76 13.88 -6.78 8.15
CA ARG A 76 15.12 -6.73 7.37
C ARG A 76 14.99 -5.91 6.09
N ILE A 77 13.78 -5.48 5.72
CA ILE A 77 13.59 -4.65 4.54
C ILE A 77 13.85 -3.19 4.92
N SER A 78 14.82 -2.57 4.25
CA SER A 78 15.07 -1.13 4.37
C SER A 78 13.78 -0.37 4.09
N LYS A 79 13.43 0.60 4.93
CA LYS A 79 12.22 1.41 4.75
C LYS A 79 12.59 2.72 4.06
N LEU A 80 11.88 3.06 2.99
CA LEU A 80 12.08 4.32 2.27
C LEU A 80 11.37 5.50 2.94
N GLY A 81 10.29 5.22 3.67
CA GLY A 81 9.49 6.22 4.36
C GLY A 81 8.07 5.70 4.60
N ALA A 82 7.23 6.51 5.25
CA ALA A 82 5.84 6.15 5.49
C ALA A 82 4.89 7.33 5.29
N PHE A 83 3.62 7.02 5.08
CA PHE A 83 2.52 7.97 5.11
C PHE A 83 1.31 7.37 5.84
N LYS A 84 0.36 8.24 6.24
CA LYS A 84 -0.88 7.81 6.87
C LYS A 84 -2.02 7.84 5.87
N TYR A 85 -2.90 6.87 5.97
CA TYR A 85 -4.20 6.88 5.31
C TYR A 85 -5.25 6.43 6.32
N LYS A 86 -6.16 7.33 6.71
CA LYS A 86 -7.05 7.12 7.86
C LYS A 86 -6.23 6.77 9.12
N ASP A 87 -6.62 5.73 9.85
CA ASP A 87 -5.92 5.22 11.03
C ASP A 87 -4.77 4.25 10.68
N TYR A 88 -4.54 3.99 9.38
CA TYR A 88 -3.53 3.06 8.91
C TYR A 88 -2.20 3.75 8.64
N LYS A 89 -1.14 3.04 8.98
CA LYS A 89 0.22 3.43 8.63
C LYS A 89 0.69 2.61 7.43
N ILE A 90 1.06 3.29 6.35
CA ILE A 90 1.60 2.66 5.15
C ILE A 90 3.09 2.95 5.12
N ILE A 91 3.88 1.88 5.18
CA ILE A 91 5.33 1.89 5.10
C ILE A 91 5.72 1.47 3.69
N ILE A 92 6.42 2.35 2.99
CA ILE A 92 7.04 2.02 1.72
C ILE A 92 8.43 1.45 2.02
N ALA A 93 8.64 0.21 1.63
CA ALA A 93 9.92 -0.47 1.78
C ALA A 93 10.73 -0.38 0.48
N GLU A 94 12.03 -0.59 0.58
CA GLU A 94 12.92 -0.65 -0.56
C GLU A 94 12.60 -1.88 -1.42
N SER A 95 12.45 -1.65 -2.72
CA SER A 95 12.17 -2.72 -3.67
C SER A 95 13.40 -3.59 -3.92
N TYR A 96 13.20 -4.90 -4.05
CA TYR A 96 14.27 -5.88 -4.28
C TYR A 96 14.36 -6.30 -5.74
N ASN A 97 15.38 -5.81 -6.46
CA ASN A 97 15.55 -6.02 -7.90
C ASN A 97 14.24 -5.82 -8.70
N PRO A 98 13.55 -4.67 -8.57
CA PRO A 98 12.28 -4.45 -9.24
C PRO A 98 12.47 -4.34 -10.76
N LYS A 99 11.54 -4.92 -11.52
CA LYS A 99 11.39 -4.69 -12.97
C LYS A 99 10.66 -3.38 -13.26
N TYR A 100 9.80 -2.95 -12.33
CA TYR A 100 9.03 -1.71 -12.44
C TYR A 100 9.13 -0.91 -11.14
N ASP A 101 9.37 0.38 -11.27
CA ASP A 101 9.29 1.32 -10.16
C ASP A 101 7.84 1.44 -9.66
N ILE A 102 7.68 1.61 -8.36
CA ILE A 102 6.37 1.87 -7.74
C ILE A 102 6.29 3.28 -7.15
N ILE A 103 7.44 3.93 -6.89
CA ILE A 103 7.53 5.26 -6.25
C ILE A 103 8.02 6.31 -7.25
N LYS A 104 7.28 7.42 -7.36
CA LYS A 104 7.60 8.59 -8.20
C LYS A 104 8.43 9.63 -7.46
N LYS A 105 8.07 9.93 -6.20
CA LYS A 105 8.74 10.95 -5.38
C LYS A 105 9.04 10.41 -3.98
N LYS A 106 10.28 10.00 -3.73
CA LYS A 106 10.71 9.53 -2.40
C LYS A 106 10.55 10.60 -1.32
N ASN A 107 10.78 11.88 -1.67
CA ASN A 107 10.70 13.01 -0.73
C ASN A 107 9.27 13.33 -0.24
N ALA A 108 8.24 12.73 -0.85
CA ALA A 108 6.86 12.85 -0.37
C ALA A 108 6.57 11.89 0.81
N LEU A 109 7.50 10.98 1.11
CA LEU A 109 7.40 10.09 2.26
C LEU A 109 7.98 10.75 3.51
N ASN A 110 7.39 10.46 4.66
CA ASN A 110 7.89 10.98 5.93
C ASN A 110 8.65 9.87 6.69
N ASN A 111 9.95 10.12 6.84
CA ASN A 111 10.89 9.18 7.48
C ASN A 111 10.80 9.21 9.01
N ASN A 112 10.31 10.30 9.61
CA ASN A 112 10.16 10.44 11.06
C ASN A 112 9.08 9.51 11.62
N PHE A 113 8.20 8.96 10.76
CA PHE A 113 7.24 7.95 11.19
C PHE A 113 7.88 6.59 11.40
N ILE A 114 9.07 6.30 10.85
CA ILE A 114 9.69 4.99 10.95
C ILE A 114 10.32 4.83 12.32
N LYS A 115 9.91 3.81 13.08
CA LYS A 115 10.68 3.38 14.24
C LYS A 115 11.73 2.39 13.74
N GLU A 116 13.00 2.80 13.77
CA GLU A 116 14.12 1.89 13.63
C GLU A 116 14.25 1.08 14.93
N THR A 117 13.48 0.00 15.02
CA THR A 117 13.64 -0.99 16.08
C THR A 117 13.81 -2.35 15.43
N LYS A 118 14.92 -3.02 15.73
CA LYS A 118 15.04 -4.47 15.52
C LYS A 118 14.19 -5.12 16.60
N ASN A 119 12.88 -5.24 16.36
CA ASN A 119 12.08 -6.10 17.21
C ASN A 119 12.40 -7.55 16.86
N ASN A 120 12.33 -8.44 17.85
CA ASN A 120 12.56 -9.87 17.68
C ASN A 120 11.28 -10.51 17.11
N GLY A 121 10.88 -10.13 15.89
CA GLY A 121 9.77 -10.79 15.20
C GLY A 121 10.05 -12.28 15.01
N SER A 122 9.07 -13.13 15.28
CA SER A 122 9.16 -14.57 15.06
C SER A 122 8.51 -14.90 13.71
N PHE A 123 9.19 -15.67 12.85
CA PHE A 123 8.59 -16.14 11.59
C PHE A 123 7.34 -17.01 11.83
N ASP A 124 7.22 -17.59 13.03
CA ASP A 124 6.20 -18.56 13.37
C ASP A 124 4.95 -17.99 14.04
N GLU A 125 5.05 -16.80 14.63
CA GLU A 125 3.94 -16.21 15.41
C GLU A 125 3.08 -15.25 14.59
N ASP A 126 3.61 -14.71 13.48
CA ASP A 126 2.96 -13.61 12.77
C ASP A 126 2.40 -14.04 11.43
N ILE A 127 1.07 -14.07 11.34
CA ILE A 127 0.34 -14.30 10.10
C ILE A 127 0.67 -13.16 9.14
N GLN A 128 1.42 -13.47 8.08
CA GLN A 128 1.72 -12.51 7.02
C GLN A 128 0.53 -12.44 6.07
N PHE A 129 -0.53 -11.73 6.44
CA PHE A 129 -1.71 -11.57 5.58
C PHE A 129 -1.45 -10.46 4.56
N GLY A 130 -1.88 -10.63 3.32
CA GLY A 130 -1.70 -9.59 2.33
C GLY A 130 -2.15 -9.95 0.92
N TYR A 131 -1.63 -9.18 -0.03
CA TYR A 131 -1.87 -9.34 -1.45
C TYR A 131 -0.55 -9.34 -2.21
N ILE A 132 -0.49 -10.19 -3.22
CA ILE A 132 0.61 -10.23 -4.19
C ILE A 132 0.00 -10.02 -5.57
N TYR A 133 0.57 -9.08 -6.31
CA TYR A 133 0.18 -8.75 -7.67
C TYR A 133 1.34 -9.02 -8.63
N LYS A 134 1.04 -9.56 -9.80
CA LYS A 134 1.92 -9.54 -10.97
C LYS A 134 1.82 -8.19 -11.65
N MET A 135 2.94 -7.53 -11.85
CA MET A 135 3.03 -6.30 -12.62
C MET A 135 3.37 -6.62 -14.07
N ILE A 136 2.50 -6.22 -14.99
CA ILE A 136 2.79 -6.20 -16.43
C ILE A 136 3.32 -4.81 -16.82
N SER A 137 2.82 -3.77 -16.15
CA SER A 137 3.37 -2.42 -16.16
C SER A 137 2.97 -1.70 -14.87
N SER A 138 3.42 -0.47 -14.65
CA SER A 138 2.94 0.36 -13.54
C SER A 138 1.43 0.63 -13.59
N ASN A 139 0.81 0.60 -14.77
CA ASN A 139 -0.63 0.81 -14.97
C ASN A 139 -1.43 -0.49 -15.14
N ASN A 140 -0.76 -1.64 -15.18
CA ASN A 140 -1.41 -2.95 -15.32
C ASN A 140 -0.81 -3.93 -14.31
N ILE A 141 -1.59 -4.21 -13.26
CA ILE A 141 -1.24 -5.13 -12.18
C ILE A 141 -2.40 -6.11 -11.98
N GLU A 142 -2.07 -7.38 -11.81
CA GLU A 142 -3.01 -8.50 -11.73
C GLU A 142 -2.85 -9.23 -10.40
N LEU A 143 -3.93 -9.44 -9.66
CA LEU A 143 -3.87 -10.15 -8.38
C LEU A 143 -3.51 -11.62 -8.63
N ILE A 144 -2.44 -12.11 -7.99
CA ILE A 144 -2.01 -13.50 -8.10
C ILE A 144 -2.22 -14.30 -6.82
N LYS A 145 -2.13 -13.67 -5.65
CA LYS A 145 -2.42 -14.32 -4.36
C LYS A 145 -2.94 -13.32 -3.35
N LYS A 146 -3.84 -13.77 -2.49
CA LYS A 146 -4.33 -13.04 -1.32
C LYS A 146 -4.47 -14.00 -0.15
N GLY A 147 -4.46 -13.47 1.07
CA GLY A 147 -4.62 -14.28 2.28
C GLY A 147 -3.32 -14.40 3.06
N GLU A 148 -3.12 -15.54 3.71
CA GLU A 148 -1.87 -15.86 4.40
C GLU A 148 -0.74 -16.12 3.37
N LEU A 149 0.36 -15.41 3.52
CA LEU A 149 1.49 -15.41 2.59
C LEU A 149 2.73 -16.09 3.18
N LYS A 150 2.63 -16.78 4.32
CA LYS A 150 3.77 -17.41 5.03
C LYS A 150 4.65 -18.24 4.07
N GLU A 151 4.04 -19.02 3.19
CA GLU A 151 4.71 -19.86 2.17
C GLU A 151 5.60 -19.08 1.19
N PHE A 152 5.34 -17.80 0.95
CA PHE A 152 6.12 -16.97 0.01
C PHE A 152 7.42 -16.44 0.60
N PHE A 153 7.55 -16.51 1.93
CA PHE A 153 8.72 -16.01 2.66
C PHE A 153 9.53 -17.13 3.31
N ILE A 154 9.04 -18.37 3.25
CA ILE A 154 9.80 -19.57 3.62
C ILE A 154 10.82 -19.85 2.50
N LYS A 155 12.05 -20.14 2.91
CA LYS A 155 13.23 -20.28 2.06
C LYS A 155 13.22 -21.56 1.24
#